data_AF-A0A8S0RWS5-F1
#
_entry.id   AF-A0A8S0RWS5-F1
#
_cell.length_a   1.000
_cell.length_b   1.000
_cell.length_c   1.000
_cell.angle_alpha   90.00
_cell.angle_beta   90.00
_cell.angle_gamma   90.00
#
_symmetry.space_group_name_H-M   'P 1'
#
loop_
_entity.id
_entity.type
_entity.pdbx_description
1 polymer ?
#
loop_
_entity_poly.entity_id
_entity_poly.type
_entity_poly.pdbx_seq_one_letter_code
_entity_poly.pdbx_strand_id
1 'polypeptide(L)'
;MSRFTKAKQPFREITEESLELEPYCNELLAFFAERMISGETLRRNSVMQKRRGTQIAIAFTYRRNGELVSCKYRDITKKFWLVSLVVLRA
;
A
#
# COMPACT_ATOMS: atom_id res chain seq x y z
N MET A 1 -28.97 22.77 13.32
CA MET A 1 -28.71 21.66 12.37
C MET A 1 -27.64 22.11 11.38
N SER A 2 -26.36 21.80 11.64
CA SER A 2 -25.26 22.16 10.73
C SER A 2 -25.21 21.14 9.59
N ARG A 3 -25.46 21.59 8.36
CA ARG A 3 -25.24 20.79 7.15
C ARG A 3 -23.74 20.77 6.88
N PHE A 4 -23.07 19.71 7.33
CA PHE A 4 -21.73 19.40 6.83
C PHE A 4 -21.88 19.02 5.35
N THR A 5 -21.63 19.98 4.46
CA THR A 5 -21.45 19.70 3.03
C THR A 5 -20.19 18.87 2.89
N LYS A 6 -20.37 17.56 2.70
CA LYS A 6 -19.27 16.62 2.44
C LYS A 6 -18.60 17.06 1.13
N ALA A 7 -17.47 17.75 1.23
CA ALA A 7 -16.68 18.14 0.08
C ALA A 7 -16.41 16.89 -0.77
N LYS A 8 -16.79 16.91 -2.06
CA LYS A 8 -16.40 15.87 -3.02
C LYS A 8 -14.88 15.89 -3.08
N GLN A 9 -14.23 14.90 -2.47
CA GLN A 9 -12.78 14.78 -2.60
C GLN A 9 -12.46 14.56 -4.08
N PRO A 10 -11.45 15.26 -4.62
CA PRO A 10 -11.03 15.06 -5.99
C PRO A 10 -10.70 13.58 -6.21
N PHE A 11 -11.05 13.08 -7.38
CA PHE A 11 -10.74 11.72 -7.81
C PHE A 11 -9.21 11.60 -7.82
N ARG A 12 -8.65 10.99 -6.79
CA ARG A 12 -7.21 10.85 -6.67
C ARG A 12 -6.85 9.49 -7.23
N GLU A 13 -6.36 9.48 -8.47
CA GLU A 13 -5.78 8.29 -9.06
C GLU A 13 -4.63 7.82 -8.16
N ILE A 14 -4.62 6.53 -7.84
CA ILE A 14 -3.59 5.92 -7.00
C ILE A 14 -2.72 5.10 -7.94
N THR A 15 -1.50 5.55 -8.13
CA THR A 15 -0.46 4.82 -8.87
C THR A 15 0.69 4.46 -7.94
N GLU A 16 1.54 3.52 -8.36
CA GLU A 16 2.74 3.12 -7.62
C GLU A 16 3.67 4.33 -7.42
N GLU A 17 3.81 5.16 -8.46
CA GLU A 17 4.62 6.38 -8.45
C GLU A 17 4.04 7.42 -7.49
N SER A 18 2.72 7.64 -7.53
CA SER A 18 2.04 8.61 -6.64
C SER A 18 2.17 8.26 -5.16
N LEU A 19 2.34 6.96 -4.87
CA LEU A 19 2.53 6.42 -3.54
C LEU A 19 4.01 6.22 -3.18
N GLU A 20 4.93 6.50 -4.11
CA GLU A 20 6.38 6.29 -3.96
C GLU A 20 6.67 4.84 -3.53
N LEU A 21 6.01 3.86 -4.17
CA LEU A 21 6.24 2.46 -3.91
C LEU A 21 7.54 2.02 -4.59
N GLU A 22 8.31 1.21 -3.87
CA GLU A 22 9.58 0.66 -4.31
C GLU A 22 9.53 -0.87 -4.24
N PRO A 23 10.32 -1.59 -5.04
CA PRO A 23 10.62 -2.99 -4.80
C PRO A 23 11.17 -3.20 -3.38
N TYR A 24 10.83 -4.32 -2.77
CA TYR A 24 11.33 -4.67 -1.44
C TYR A 24 12.85 -4.88 -1.43
N CYS A 25 13.50 -4.46 -0.34
CA CYS A 25 14.93 -4.66 -0.12
C CYS A 25 15.25 -6.03 0.50
N ASN A 26 16.54 -6.36 0.56
CA ASN A 26 17.03 -7.63 1.13
C ASN A 26 16.65 -7.82 2.61
N GLU A 27 16.60 -6.73 3.38
CA GLU A 27 16.16 -6.79 4.78
C GLU A 27 14.70 -7.25 4.88
N LEU A 28 13.83 -6.74 4.00
CA LEU A 28 12.43 -7.14 3.99
C LEU A 28 12.26 -8.58 3.46
N LEU A 29 13.08 -8.99 2.49
CA LEU A 29 13.14 -10.39 2.04
C LEU A 29 13.53 -11.33 3.19
N ALA A 30 14.56 -10.98 3.97
CA ALA A 30 14.99 -11.76 5.13
C ALA A 30 13.87 -11.85 6.19
N PHE A 31 13.21 -10.72 6.49
CA PHE A 31 12.08 -10.67 7.41
C PHE A 31 10.94 -11.62 7.02
N PHE A 32 10.62 -11.72 5.73
CA PHE A 32 9.60 -12.65 5.23
C PHE A 32 10.11 -14.10 5.19
N ALA A 33 11.38 -14.32 4.87
CA ALA A 33 11.99 -15.65 4.86
C ALA A 33 11.97 -16.31 6.25
N GLU A 34 12.23 -15.55 7.32
CA GLU A 34 12.08 -16.03 8.72
C GLU A 34 10.67 -16.57 9.03
N ARG A 35 9.67 -16.15 8.25
CA ARG A 35 8.26 -16.53 8.39
C ARG A 35 7.84 -17.55 7.33
N MET A 36 8.80 -18.17 6.67
CA MET A 36 8.59 -19.14 5.59
C MET A 36 7.83 -18.55 4.39
N ILE A 37 8.00 -17.25 4.12
CA ILE A 37 7.41 -16.58 2.96
C ILE A 37 8.51 -16.29 1.94
N SER A 38 8.41 -16.92 0.77
CA SER A 38 9.40 -16.78 -0.30
C SER A 38 9.29 -15.44 -1.03
N GLY A 39 10.40 -14.96 -1.59
CA GLY A 39 10.40 -13.79 -2.48
C GLY A 39 9.47 -13.96 -3.70
N GLU A 40 9.31 -15.18 -4.20
CA GLU A 40 8.33 -15.49 -5.24
C GLU A 40 6.89 -15.26 -4.78
N THR A 41 6.57 -15.62 -3.53
CA THR A 41 5.26 -15.35 -2.93
C THR A 41 5.01 -13.85 -2.85
N LEU A 42 6.01 -13.06 -2.45
CA LEU A 42 5.90 -11.61 -2.40
C LEU A 42 5.64 -11.01 -3.80
N ARG A 43 6.43 -11.44 -4.80
CA ARG A 43 6.28 -11.01 -6.19
C ARG A 43 4.89 -11.33 -6.75
N ARG A 44 4.39 -12.56 -6.54
CA ARG A 44 3.06 -12.99 -7.01
C ARG A 44 1.93 -12.18 -6.38
N ASN A 45 2.09 -11.78 -5.12
CA ASN A 45 1.13 -10.95 -4.40
C ASN A 45 1.42 -9.45 -4.54
N SER A 46 2.39 -9.10 -5.40
CA SER A 46 2.82 -7.72 -5.66
C SER A 46 3.12 -6.91 -4.40
N VAL A 47 3.68 -7.56 -3.37
CA VAL A 47 4.11 -6.85 -2.16
C VAL A 47 5.24 -5.90 -2.55
N MET A 48 5.18 -4.67 -2.04
CA MET A 48 6.16 -3.62 -2.26
C MET A 48 6.61 -3.05 -0.91
N GLN A 49 7.46 -2.03 -0.94
CA GLN A 49 7.80 -1.23 0.23
C GLN A 49 7.57 0.26 -0.04
N LYS A 50 7.51 1.05 1.02
CA LYS A 50 7.62 2.51 0.97
C LYS A 50 8.64 2.96 2.00
N ARG A 51 9.58 3.82 1.62
CA ARG A 51 10.53 4.44 2.56
C ARG A 51 9.99 5.77 3.08
N ARG A 52 10.24 6.04 4.35
CA ARG A 52 10.04 7.35 4.98
C ARG A 52 11.24 7.66 5.86
N GLY A 53 12.22 8.35 5.29
CA GLY A 53 13.53 8.52 5.93
C GLY A 53 14.20 7.17 6.15
N THR A 54 14.50 6.84 7.40
CA THR A 54 15.11 5.55 7.79
C THR A 54 14.10 4.43 8.02
N GLN A 55 12.80 4.72 7.95
CA GLN A 55 11.75 3.73 8.21
C GLN A 55 11.27 3.09 6.90
N ILE A 56 11.04 1.77 6.95
CA ILE A 56 10.46 0.98 5.86
C ILE A 56 9.06 0.53 6.29
N ALA A 57 8.07 0.78 5.43
CA ALA A 57 6.74 0.23 5.53
C ALA A 57 6.53 -0.85 4.46
N ILE A 58 5.94 -1.97 4.86
CA ILE A 58 5.49 -3.03 3.95
C ILE A 58 4.22 -2.56 3.26
N ALA A 59 4.20 -2.54 1.93
CA ALA A 59 3.07 -2.11 1.14
C ALA A 59 2.36 -3.33 0.51
N PHE A 60 1.15 -3.60 0.98
CA PHE A 60 0.25 -4.59 0.38
C PHE A 60 -0.66 -3.88 -0.62
N THR A 61 -0.32 -4.01 -1.90
CA THR A 61 -1.08 -3.42 -2.99
C THR A 61 -2.28 -4.27 -3.36
N TYR A 62 -3.46 -3.67 -3.45
CA TYR A 62 -4.67 -4.31 -3.96
C TYR A 62 -4.90 -3.82 -5.38
N ARG A 63 -4.96 -4.76 -6.33
CA ARG A 63 -5.22 -4.46 -7.73
C ARG A 63 -6.56 -5.01 -8.18
N ARG A 64 -7.25 -4.28 -9.05
CA ARG A 64 -8.45 -4.72 -9.76
C ARG A 64 -8.23 -4.46 -11.25
N ASN A 65 -8.38 -5.48 -12.08
CA ASN A 65 -8.11 -5.39 -13.52
C ASN A 65 -6.70 -4.87 -13.86
N GLY A 66 -5.70 -5.20 -13.03
CA GLY A 66 -4.33 -4.71 -13.18
C GLY A 66 -4.07 -3.32 -12.58
N GLU A 67 -5.12 -2.55 -12.27
CA GLU A 67 -5.00 -1.20 -11.73
C GLU A 67 -4.93 -1.20 -10.20
N LEU A 68 -4.09 -0.33 -9.64
CA LEU A 68 -3.95 -0.16 -8.19
C LEU A 68 -5.16 0.58 -7.62
N VAL A 69 -5.97 -0.11 -6.82
CA VAL A 69 -7.19 0.47 -6.21
C VAL A 69 -7.00 0.87 -4.75
N SER A 70 -6.04 0.25 -4.08
CA SER A 70 -5.72 0.54 -2.68
C SER A 70 -4.34 0.00 -2.30
N CYS A 71 -3.73 0.60 -1.29
CA CYS A 71 -2.51 0.12 -0.67
C CYS A 71 -2.65 0.11 0.85
N LYS A 72 -2.53 -1.07 1.46
CA LYS A 72 -2.47 -1.23 2.91
C LYS A 72 -1.02 -1.29 3.33
N TYR A 73 -0.65 -0.41 4.24
CA TYR A 73 0.69 -0.34 4.78
C TYR A 73 0.76 -1.03 6.14
N ARG A 74 1.92 -1.57 6.45
CA ARG A 74 2.27 -2.09 7.76
C ARG A 74 3.70 -1.71 8.09
N ASP A 75 3.92 -1.07 9.23
CA ASP A 75 5.28 -0.89 9.75
C ASP A 75 5.76 -2.12 10.53
N ILE A 76 7.05 -2.13 10.89
CA ILE A 76 7.65 -3.21 11.68
C ILE A 76 7.02 -3.34 13.09
N THR A 77 6.48 -2.25 13.64
CA THR A 77 5.78 -2.20 14.92
C THR A 77 4.33 -2.68 14.84
N LYS A 78 3.90 -3.18 13.67
CA LYS A 78 2.54 -3.65 13.39
C LYS A 78 1.48 -2.54 13.46
N LYS A 79 1.84 -1.28 13.18
CA LYS A 79 0.85 -0.23 12.90
C LYS A 79 0.44 -0.31 11.43
N PHE A 80 -0.82 -0.01 11.18
CA PHE A 80 -1.43 -0.14 9.86
C PHE A 80 -2.10 1.17 9.44
N TRP A 81 -2.00 1.49 8.16
CA TRP A 81 -2.77 2.56 7.53
C TRP A 81 -3.13 2.16 6.10
N LEU A 82 -4.19 2.76 5.57
CA LEU A 82 -4.74 2.44 4.26
C LEU A 82 -4.85 3.71 3.42
N VAL A 83 -4.43 3.61 2.16
CA VAL A 83 -4.80 4.56 1.13
C VAL A 83 -5.66 3.82 0.12
N SER A 84 -6.83 4.36 -0.20
CA SER A 84 -7.79 3.72 -1.09
C SER A 84 -8.45 4.76 -1.97
N LEU A 85 -8.70 4.42 -3.23
CA LEU A 85 -9.55 5.21 -4.09
C LEU A 85 -10.95 5.19 -3.50
N VAL A 86 -11.43 6.33 -3.00
CA VAL A 86 -12.85 6.48 -2.67
C VAL A 86 -13.59 6.60 -4.00
N VAL A 87 -13.89 5.46 -4.61
CA VAL A 87 -14.85 5.43 -5.70
C VAL A 87 -16.23 5.59 -5.06
N LEU A 88 -16.73 6.82 -4.99
CA LEU A 88 -18.17 7.06 -4.89
C LEU A 88 -18.78 6.51 -6.18
N ARG A 89 -19.07 5.20 -6.21
CA ARG A 89 -19.92 4.64 -7.25
C ARG A 89 -21.31 5.22 -7.01
N ALA A 90 -21.75 6.08 -7.93
CA ALA A 90 -23.14 6.50 -8.07
C ALA A 90 -24.01 5.29 -8.42
#